data_AF-A0A965JGX9-F1
#
_entry.id   AF-A0A965JGX9-F1
#
_cell.length_a   1.000
_cell.length_b   1.000
_cell.length_c   1.000
_cell.angle_alpha   90.00
_cell.angle_beta   90.00
_cell.angle_gamma   90.00
#
_symmetry.space_group_name_H-M   'P 1'
#
loop_
_entity.id
_entity.type
_entity.pdbx_description
1 polymer ?
#
loop_
_entity_poly.entity_id
_entity_poly.type
_entity_poly.pdbx_seq_one_letter_code
_entity_poly.pdbx_strand_id
1 'polypeptide(L)'
;MPRFRFMCFAGALCVAVPAGAQIGFDTAAYRSRGEAALRRLKSEPAPTTNAKNVIIFIGDGMGISTITAGRIFAGQASGGDGESFQTAMDGLPYAALKSGRYPNCLLTCGG
;
A
#
# COMPACT_ATOMS: atom_id res chain seq x y z
N MET A 1 15.72 -20.83 64.73
CA MET A 1 16.04 -19.40 64.57
C MET A 1 17.31 -19.30 63.72
N PRO A 2 17.51 -18.26 62.89
CA PRO A 2 17.02 -18.09 61.52
C PRO A 2 18.16 -18.21 60.47
N ARG A 3 17.82 -18.38 59.18
CA ARG A 3 18.34 -17.51 58.11
C ARG A 3 17.61 -17.73 56.78
N PHE A 4 16.64 -16.85 56.56
CA PHE A 4 16.01 -16.56 55.27
C PHE A 4 17.09 -16.31 54.20
N ARG A 5 17.04 -17.06 53.09
CA ARG A 5 17.78 -16.73 51.87
C ARG A 5 16.83 -15.99 50.94
N PHE A 6 16.88 -14.66 51.04
CA PHE A 6 16.34 -13.72 50.05
C PHE A 6 16.99 -14.04 48.70
N MET A 7 16.25 -14.63 47.76
CA MET A 7 16.68 -14.73 46.37
C MET A 7 16.03 -13.59 45.59
N CYS A 8 16.90 -12.73 45.08
CA CYS A 8 16.63 -11.46 44.44
C CYS A 8 15.61 -11.59 43.30
N PHE A 9 14.47 -10.92 43.44
CA PHE A 9 13.53 -10.67 42.34
C PHE A 9 14.05 -9.45 41.57
N ALA A 10 14.87 -9.68 40.54
CA ALA A 10 15.23 -8.71 39.51
C ALA A 10 14.93 -9.42 38.18
N GLY A 11 13.95 -9.02 37.38
CA GLY A 11 13.73 -7.65 36.94
C GLY A 11 14.30 -7.53 35.53
N ALA A 12 13.55 -8.01 34.54
CA ALA A 12 13.67 -7.64 33.12
C ALA A 12 12.54 -8.31 32.32
N LEU A 13 11.31 -7.79 32.43
CA LEU A 13 10.31 -8.02 31.38
C LEU A 13 10.75 -7.17 30.18
N CYS A 14 11.62 -7.74 29.35
CA CYS A 14 11.93 -7.18 28.05
C CYS A 14 10.68 -7.37 27.19
N VAL A 15 9.80 -6.36 27.15
CA VAL A 15 8.75 -6.28 26.14
C VAL A 15 9.50 -6.19 24.80
N ALA A 16 9.59 -7.32 24.10
CA ALA A 16 10.02 -7.37 22.73
C ALA A 16 9.01 -6.56 21.91
N VAL A 17 9.28 -5.26 21.75
CA VAL A 17 8.68 -4.46 20.68
C VAL A 17 8.96 -5.24 19.41
N PRO A 18 7.94 -5.72 18.66
CA PRO A 18 8.21 -6.29 17.36
C PRO A 18 8.73 -5.12 16.53
N ALA A 19 10.04 -5.10 16.32
CA ALA A 19 10.67 -4.21 15.38
C ALA A 19 9.88 -4.36 14.07
N GLY A 20 9.30 -3.25 13.61
CA GLY A 20 8.46 -3.19 12.44
C GLY A 20 9.09 -4.03 11.32
N ALA A 21 8.25 -4.83 10.67
CA ALA A 21 8.63 -5.69 9.56
C ALA A 21 9.46 -4.91 8.55
N GLN A 22 10.79 -5.02 8.64
CA GLN A 22 11.71 -4.48 7.66
C GLN A 22 11.45 -5.28 6.40
N ILE A 23 10.94 -4.61 5.37
CA ILE A 23 10.59 -5.24 4.10
C ILE A 23 11.91 -5.56 3.39
N GLY A 24 12.51 -6.69 3.73
CA GLY A 24 13.70 -7.17 3.04
C GLY A 24 13.38 -7.40 1.57
N PHE A 25 14.25 -6.91 0.67
CA PHE A 25 14.29 -7.28 -0.75
C PHE A 25 14.77 -8.73 -0.93
N ASP A 26 14.15 -9.66 -0.21
CA ASP A 26 14.43 -11.08 -0.30
C ASP A 26 13.56 -11.73 -1.39
N THR A 27 14.16 -12.65 -2.14
CA THR A 27 13.50 -13.38 -3.21
C THR A 27 12.38 -14.30 -2.69
N ALA A 28 12.53 -14.88 -1.50
CA ALA A 28 11.50 -15.71 -0.90
C ALA A 28 10.28 -14.87 -0.45
N ALA A 29 10.51 -13.72 0.19
CA ALA A 29 9.46 -12.79 0.60
C ALA A 29 8.67 -12.20 -0.59
N TYR A 30 9.34 -11.92 -1.71
CA TYR A 30 8.66 -11.48 -2.94
C TYR A 30 7.74 -12.58 -3.50
N ARG A 31 8.23 -13.82 -3.53
CA ARG A 31 7.46 -14.96 -4.05
C ARG A 31 6.18 -15.21 -3.25
N SER A 32 6.26 -15.20 -1.92
CA SER A 32 5.10 -15.43 -1.06
C SER A 32 4.03 -14.33 -1.21
N ARG A 33 4.45 -13.07 -1.44
CA ARG A 33 3.53 -11.97 -1.75
C ARG A 33 2.83 -12.16 -3.09
N GLY A 34 3.56 -12.61 -4.13
CA GLY A 34 2.99 -12.93 -5.43
C GLY A 34 1.95 -14.05 -5.36
N GLU A 35 2.23 -15.10 -4.60
CA GLU A 35 1.30 -16.21 -4.37
C GLU A 35 0.02 -15.75 -3.63
N ALA A 36 0.17 -14.90 -2.62
CA ALA A 36 -0.96 -14.29 -1.92
C ALA A 36 -1.81 -13.40 -2.84
N ALA A 37 -1.18 -12.60 -3.70
CA ALA A 37 -1.87 -11.76 -4.68
C ALA A 37 -2.65 -12.59 -5.71
N LEU A 38 -2.06 -13.68 -6.22
CA LEU A 38 -2.74 -14.61 -7.13
C LEU A 38 -3.96 -15.26 -6.48
N ARG A 39 -3.84 -15.67 -5.21
CA ARG A 39 -4.96 -16.25 -4.47
C ARG A 39 -6.11 -15.25 -4.32
N ARG A 40 -5.79 -13.99 -4.03
CA ARG A 40 -6.79 -12.91 -3.95
C ARG A 40 -7.51 -12.72 -5.28
N LEU A 41 -6.77 -12.52 -6.37
CA LEU A 41 -7.35 -12.26 -7.70
C LEU A 41 -8.24 -13.41 -8.19
N LYS A 42 -7.88 -14.66 -7.89
CA LYS A 42 -8.72 -15.82 -8.23
C LYS A 42 -10.01 -15.91 -7.42
N SER A 43 -10.03 -15.31 -6.24
CA SER A 43 -11.18 -15.37 -5.32
C SER A 43 -12.18 -14.23 -5.50
N GLU A 44 -11.84 -13.18 -6.27
CA GLU A 44 -12.71 -12.03 -6.49
C GLU A 44 -13.67 -12.30 -7.66
N PRO A 45 -14.98 -12.54 -7.42
CA PRO A 45 -15.94 -12.74 -8.49
C PRO A 45 -16.26 -11.42 -9.19
N ALA A 46 -16.41 -11.45 -10.52
CA ALA A 46 -16.86 -10.29 -11.27
C ALA A 46 -18.33 -9.96 -10.91
N PRO A 47 -18.68 -8.67 -10.75
CA PRO A 47 -20.06 -8.28 -10.49
C PRO A 47 -20.94 -8.63 -11.70
N THR A 48 -22.00 -9.41 -11.48
CA THR A 48 -22.93 -9.86 -12.54
C THR A 48 -24.19 -9.00 -12.64
N THR A 49 -24.38 -8.06 -11.71
CA THR A 49 -25.59 -7.24 -11.60
C THR A 49 -25.32 -5.78 -11.94
N ASN A 50 -26.31 -5.11 -12.52
CA ASN A 50 -26.21 -3.68 -12.82
C ASN A 50 -26.07 -2.83 -11.54
N ALA A 51 -25.19 -1.82 -11.59
CA ALA A 51 -24.98 -0.89 -10.50
C ALA A 51 -26.16 0.09 -10.38
N LYS A 52 -26.64 0.33 -9.15
CA LYS A 52 -27.72 1.29 -8.85
C LYS A 52 -27.23 2.73 -8.70
N ASN A 53 -25.98 2.90 -8.25
CA ASN A 53 -25.35 4.20 -7.99
C ASN A 53 -24.02 4.28 -8.73
N VAL A 54 -23.66 5.47 -9.20
CA VAL A 54 -22.40 5.74 -9.89
C VAL A 54 -21.70 6.90 -9.18
N ILE A 55 -20.46 6.67 -8.74
CA ILE A 55 -19.60 7.68 -8.11
C ILE A 55 -18.36 7.83 -9.00
N ILE A 56 -18.07 9.05 -9.44
CA ILE A 56 -16.93 9.35 -10.32
C ILE A 56 -15.99 10.29 -9.59
N PHE A 57 -14.74 9.86 -9.38
CA PHE A 57 -13.68 10.71 -8.87
C PHE A 57 -12.89 11.27 -10.05
N ILE A 58 -12.87 12.60 -10.19
CA ILE A 58 -12.09 13.31 -11.21
C ILE A 58 -10.92 14.00 -10.51
N GLY A 59 -9.72 13.49 -10.74
CA GLY A 59 -8.49 14.18 -10.35
C GLY A 59 -7.95 14.94 -11.56
N ASP A 60 -8.15 16.26 -11.58
CA ASP A 60 -7.51 17.11 -12.58
C ASP A 60 -5.98 17.07 -12.38
N GLY A 61 -5.24 16.71 -13.43
CA GLY A 61 -3.79 16.48 -13.33
C GLY A 61 -3.35 15.20 -12.59
N MET A 62 -4.27 14.29 -12.25
CA MET A 62 -3.95 13.01 -11.58
C MET A 62 -3.50 11.94 -12.59
N GLY A 63 -2.34 12.16 -13.21
CA GLY A 63 -1.68 11.17 -14.06
C GLY A 63 -1.01 10.04 -13.26
N ILE A 64 -0.41 9.09 -13.99
CA ILE A 64 0.30 7.93 -13.41
C ILE A 64 1.45 8.39 -12.48
N SER A 65 2.17 9.43 -12.87
CA SER A 65 3.24 10.03 -12.06
C SER A 65 2.71 10.64 -10.76
N THR A 66 1.58 11.36 -10.83
CA THR A 66 0.96 12.02 -9.67
C THR A 66 0.43 11.00 -8.65
N ILE A 67 -0.18 9.91 -9.12
CA ILE A 67 -0.66 8.82 -8.24
C ILE A 67 0.52 8.17 -7.50
N THR A 68 1.63 7.94 -8.22
CA THR A 68 2.85 7.34 -7.65
C THR A 68 3.51 8.25 -6.61
N ALA A 69 3.65 9.55 -6.93
CA ALA A 69 4.17 10.53 -5.99
C ALA A 69 3.26 10.67 -4.75
N GLY A 70 1.94 10.68 -4.94
CA GLY A 70 0.96 10.72 -3.87
C GLY A 70 1.06 9.53 -2.92
N ARG A 71 1.31 8.32 -3.45
CA ARG A 71 1.57 7.12 -2.65
C ARG A 71 2.81 7.25 -1.77
N ILE A 72 3.93 7.66 -2.36
CA ILE A 72 5.20 7.82 -1.64
C ILE A 72 5.04 8.87 -0.53
N PHE A 73 4.43 10.00 -0.87
CA PHE A 73 4.15 11.06 0.09
C PHE A 73 3.24 10.59 1.24
N ALA A 74 2.16 9.86 0.93
CA ALA A 74 1.25 9.36 1.95
C ALA A 74 1.91 8.33 2.89
N GLY A 75 2.78 7.45 2.37
CA GLY A 75 3.53 6.51 3.20
C GLY A 75 4.57 7.21 4.08
N GLN A 76 5.28 8.22 3.56
CA GLN A 76 6.19 9.05 4.34
C GLN A 76 5.46 9.86 5.42
N ALA A 77 4.31 10.45 5.10
CA ALA A 77 3.47 11.18 6.05
C ALA A 77 2.94 10.28 7.18
N SER A 78 2.73 8.99 6.89
CA SER A 78 2.32 7.98 7.86
C SER A 78 3.49 7.40 8.67
N GLY A 79 4.72 7.91 8.48
CA GLY A 79 5.93 7.47 9.18
C GLY A 79 6.47 6.10 8.74
N GLY A 80 6.03 5.60 7.58
CA GLY A 80 6.44 4.31 7.01
C GLY A 80 7.25 4.43 5.73
N ASP A 81 7.55 3.28 5.12
CA ASP A 81 8.14 3.21 3.78
C ASP A 81 7.12 3.68 2.73
N GLY A 82 7.50 4.70 1.95
CA GLY A 82 6.64 5.35 0.96
C GLY A 82 6.30 4.44 -0.23
N GLU A 83 7.22 3.57 -0.61
CA GLU A 83 7.10 2.77 -1.84
C GLU A 83 6.12 1.61 -1.67
N SER A 84 6.10 1.02 -0.47
CA SER A 84 5.23 -0.11 -0.12
C SER A 84 3.82 0.30 0.29
N PHE A 85 3.56 1.59 0.47
CA PHE A 85 2.24 2.10 0.85
C PHE A 85 1.23 1.88 -0.29
N GLN A 86 -0.02 1.57 0.04
CA GLN A 86 -1.10 1.45 -0.95
C GLN A 86 -2.15 2.51 -0.67
N THR A 87 -2.42 3.37 -1.66
CA THR A 87 -3.48 4.37 -1.54
C THR A 87 -4.84 3.76 -1.84
N ALA A 88 -5.93 4.43 -1.46
CA ALA A 88 -7.29 3.94 -1.73
C ALA A 88 -7.57 3.72 -3.22
N MET A 89 -6.94 4.49 -4.10
CA MET A 89 -7.06 4.34 -5.56
C MET A 89 -6.32 3.11 -6.09
N ASP A 90 -5.23 2.70 -5.44
CA ASP A 90 -4.47 1.48 -5.80
C ASP A 90 -5.19 0.20 -5.38
N GLY A 91 -6.09 0.28 -4.39
CA GLY A 91 -6.84 -0.86 -3.89
C GLY A 91 -8.01 -1.29 -4.79
N LEU A 92 -8.36 -0.50 -5.81
CA LEU A 92 -9.45 -0.80 -6.73
C LEU A 92 -9.11 -2.00 -7.62
N PRO A 93 -10.06 -2.93 -7.85
CA PRO A 93 -9.79 -4.18 -8.56
C PRO A 93 -9.59 -4.01 -10.08
N TYR A 94 -10.04 -2.89 -10.65
CA TYR A 94 -9.98 -2.63 -12.09
C TYR A 94 -9.26 -1.32 -12.38
N ALA A 95 -8.32 -1.36 -13.33
CA ALA A 95 -7.60 -0.19 -13.84
C ALA A 95 -7.63 -0.18 -15.37
N ALA A 96 -7.79 1.00 -15.96
CA ALA A 96 -7.78 1.19 -17.41
C ALA A 96 -7.00 2.46 -17.76
N LEU A 97 -6.32 2.43 -18.92
CA LEU A 97 -5.59 3.59 -19.44
C LEU A 97 -6.38 4.23 -20.57
N LYS A 98 -6.48 5.56 -20.54
CA LYS A 98 -7.20 6.36 -21.54
C LYS A 98 -6.23 7.30 -22.24
N SER A 99 -5.99 7.06 -23.53
CA SER A 99 -5.22 7.98 -24.37
C SER A 99 -6.07 9.22 -24.68
N GLY A 100 -5.58 10.41 -24.33
CA GLY A 100 -6.19 11.68 -24.70
C GLY A 100 -5.63 12.19 -26.02
N ARG A 101 -6.41 12.11 -27.10
CA ARG A 101 -6.12 12.86 -28.33
C ARG A 101 -7.18 13.93 -28.49
N TYR A 102 -6.82 15.18 -28.24
CA TYR A 102 -7.68 16.31 -28.55
C TYR A 102 -7.41 16.74 -29.99
N PRO A 103 -8.39 16.64 -30.91
CA PRO A 103 -8.16 16.88 -32.34
C PRO A 103 -7.83 18.35 -32.67
N ASN A 104 -7.93 19.24 -31.70
CA ASN A 104 -7.86 20.69 -31.84
C ASN A 104 -7.10 21.39 -30.69
N CYS A 105 -6.41 20.65 -29.82
CA CYS A 105 -5.47 21.24 -28.86
C CYS A 105 -4.03 21.03 -29.33
N LEU A 106 -3.52 22.00 -30.07
CA LEU A 106 -2.10 22.15 -30.42
C LEU A 106 -1.31 22.69 -29.22
N LEU A 107 -1.36 22.01 -28.06
CA LEU A 107 -0.51 22.35 -26.92
C LEU A 107 0.74 21.49 -26.92
N THR A 108 1.55 21.69 -27.94
CA THR A 108 3.00 21.82 -27.76
C THR A 108 3.25 23.27 -27.33
N CYS A 109 3.05 23.60 -26.05
CA CYS A 109 3.75 24.74 -25.47
C CYS A 109 5.12 24.24 -24.99
N GLY A 110 6.02 24.08 -25.95
CA GLY A 110 7.45 23.89 -25.76
C GLY A 110 8.12 24.62 -26.90
N GLY A 111 8.83 25.70 -26.58
CA GLY A 111 9.66 26.46 -27.52
C GLY A 111 10.93 25.73 -27.93
#